data_AF-A0A1A6HEN7-F1
#
_entry.id   AF-A0A1A6HEN7-F1
#
_cell.length_a   1.000
_cell.length_b   1.000
_cell.length_c   1.000
_cell.angle_alpha   90.00
_cell.angle_beta   90.00
_cell.angle_gamma   90.00
#
_symmetry.space_group_name_H-M   'P 1'
#
loop_
_entity.id
_entity.type
_entity.pdbx_description
1 polymer ?
#
loop_
_entity_poly.entity_id
_entity_poly.type
_entity_poly.pdbx_seq_one_letter_code
_entity_poly.pdbx_strand_id
1 'polypeptide(L)'
;MTPKSKRKSIHSRMLRPVSRAFEMEFDLDKALEEVPIHIEDPPFPSIRQEKRSSGFISELPSEEGRRLEHFTKLRPKRNKKQQPT
;
A
#
# COMPACT_ATOMS: atom_id res chain seq x y z
N MET A 1 12.47 20.72 -6.82
CA MET A 1 11.09 21.23 -6.63
C MET A 1 11.05 22.27 -5.52
N THR A 2 10.39 23.41 -5.71
CA THR A 2 10.23 24.40 -4.63
C THR A 2 9.02 24.07 -3.74
N PRO A 3 9.00 24.51 -2.46
CA PRO A 3 7.84 24.31 -1.59
C PRO A 3 6.54 24.85 -2.17
N LYS A 4 6.60 25.96 -2.92
CA LYS A 4 5.45 26.54 -3.64
C LYS A 4 4.98 25.63 -4.78
N SER A 5 5.90 25.09 -5.60
CA SER A 5 5.55 24.15 -6.68
C SER A 5 4.95 22.85 -6.15
N LYS A 6 5.46 22.34 -5.02
CA LYS A 6 4.93 21.13 -4.35
C LYS A 6 3.53 21.39 -3.78
N ARG A 7 3.32 22.55 -3.14
CA ARG A 7 2.00 22.96 -2.63
C ARG A 7 0.98 23.07 -3.77
N LYS A 8 1.35 23.64 -4.91
CA LYS A 8 0.49 23.73 -6.11
C LYS A 8 0.20 22.36 -6.73
N SER A 9 1.19 21.46 -6.74
CA SER A 9 1.01 20.07 -7.22
C SER A 9 0.02 19.27 -6.37
N ILE A 10 0.11 19.36 -5.04
CA ILE A 10 -0.80 18.69 -4.11
C ILE A 10 -2.22 19.24 -4.26
N HIS A 11 -2.37 20.56 -4.27
CA HIS A 11 -3.68 21.21 -4.40
C HIS A 11 -4.36 20.84 -5.73
N SER A 12 -3.62 20.87 -6.84
CA SER A 12 -4.14 20.41 -8.13
C SER A 12 -4.55 18.95 -8.08
N ARG A 13 -3.74 18.06 -7.47
CA ARG A 13 -4.08 16.64 -7.30
C ARG A 13 -5.38 16.39 -6.56
N MET A 14 -5.62 17.13 -5.48
CA MET A 14 -6.82 16.97 -4.67
C MET A 14 -8.09 17.48 -5.36
N LEU A 15 -7.95 18.48 -6.23
CA LEU A 15 -9.06 19.05 -7.00
C LEU A 15 -9.25 18.39 -8.36
N ARG A 16 -8.42 17.40 -8.71
CA ARG A 16 -8.60 16.68 -9.97
C ARG A 16 -9.88 15.83 -9.85
N PRO A 17 -10.73 15.84 -10.88
CA PRO A 17 -11.84 14.90 -10.95
C PRO A 17 -11.30 13.48 -10.75
N VAL A 18 -11.95 12.74 -9.87
CA VAL A 18 -11.71 11.30 -9.75
C VAL A 18 -12.14 10.65 -11.06
N SER A 19 -11.43 9.61 -11.50
CA SER A 19 -11.77 8.94 -12.76
C SER A 19 -13.18 8.34 -12.69
N ARG A 20 -13.85 8.21 -13.84
CA ARG A 20 -15.15 7.53 -14.02
C ARG A 20 -15.25 6.14 -13.36
N ALA A 21 -14.13 5.45 -13.14
CA ALA A 21 -14.09 4.20 -12.38
C ALA A 21 -14.56 4.34 -10.91
N PHE A 22 -14.42 5.53 -10.30
CA PHE A 22 -15.01 5.86 -9.00
C PHE A 22 -16.47 6.36 -9.12
N GLU A 23 -16.92 6.74 -10.32
CA GLU A 23 -18.34 7.03 -10.60
C GLU A 23 -19.14 5.76 -10.87
N MET A 24 -18.49 4.66 -11.27
CA MET A 24 -19.11 3.34 -11.24
C MET A 24 -19.41 3.05 -9.76
N GLU A 25 -20.68 2.88 -9.44
CA GLU A 25 -21.19 2.52 -8.11
C GLU A 25 -20.59 1.17 -7.69
N PHE A 26 -19.36 1.19 -7.16
CA PHE A 26 -18.83 0.09 -6.39
C PHE A 26 -19.45 0.22 -5.01
N ASP A 27 -20.54 -0.50 -4.80
CA ASP A 27 -21.20 -0.59 -3.51
C ASP A 27 -20.30 -1.36 -2.56
N LEU A 28 -19.47 -0.60 -1.84
CA LEU A 28 -18.53 -1.10 -0.84
C LEU A 28 -19.25 -1.96 0.19
N ASP A 29 -20.47 -1.56 0.57
CA ASP A 29 -21.26 -2.27 1.56
C ASP A 29 -21.71 -3.63 1.01
N LYS A 30 -22.23 -3.66 -0.23
CA LYS A 30 -22.60 -4.90 -0.93
C LYS A 30 -21.42 -5.84 -1.16
N ALA A 31 -20.23 -5.31 -1.44
CA ALA A 31 -19.02 -6.11 -1.61
C ALA A 31 -18.55 -6.77 -0.30
N LEU A 32 -18.95 -6.22 0.85
CA LEU A 32 -18.60 -6.74 2.18
C LEU A 32 -19.64 -7.72 2.75
N GLU A 33 -20.82 -7.86 2.13
CA GLU A 33 -21.87 -8.80 2.57
C GLU A 33 -21.43 -10.27 2.50
N GLU A 34 -20.65 -10.64 1.48
CA GLU A 34 -20.20 -12.03 1.28
C GLU A 34 -18.93 -12.37 2.08
N VAL A 35 -18.31 -11.37 2.74
CA VAL A 35 -17.20 -11.62 3.66
C VAL A 35 -17.81 -12.13 4.96
N PRO A 36 -17.47 -13.35 5.42
CA PRO A 36 -17.90 -13.81 6.73
C PRO A 36 -17.42 -12.81 7.78
N ILE A 37 -18.36 -12.06 8.35
CA ILE A 37 -18.10 -11.22 9.51
C ILE A 37 -17.64 -12.19 10.59
N HIS A 38 -16.39 -12.03 11.02
CA HIS A 38 -15.86 -12.82 12.12
C HIS A 38 -16.77 -12.49 13.31
N ILE A 39 -17.59 -13.45 13.73
CA ILE A 39 -18.30 -13.39 15.00
C ILE A 39 -17.21 -13.10 16.01
N GLU A 40 -17.38 -11.99 16.74
CA GLU A 40 -16.49 -11.59 17.81
C GLU A 40 -16.23 -12.81 18.69
N ASP A 41 -15.00 -13.35 18.59
CA ASP A 41 -14.52 -14.34 19.53
C ASP A 41 -14.69 -13.71 20.92
N PRO A 42 -15.17 -14.46 21.95
CA PRO A 42 -15.36 -13.92 23.29
C PRO A 42 -14.11 -13.14 23.70
N PRO A 43 -14.25 -11.98 24.37
CA PRO A 43 -13.16 -11.02 24.50
C PRO A 43 -11.92 -11.74 25.00
N PHE A 44 -10.90 -11.83 24.15
CA PHE A 44 -9.63 -12.43 24.53
C PHE A 44 -9.20 -11.74 25.83
N PRO A 45 -8.91 -12.47 26.91
CA PRO A 45 -8.50 -11.86 28.15
C PRO A 45 -7.32 -10.94 27.85
N SER A 46 -7.48 -9.67 28.19
CA SER A 46 -6.48 -8.63 28.00
C SER A 46 -5.19 -9.03 28.71
N ILE A 47 -4.28 -9.69 27.97
CA ILE A 47 -2.90 -9.86 28.40
C ILE A 47 -2.23 -8.51 28.14
N ARG A 48 -2.36 -7.63 29.13
CA ARG A 48 -1.49 -6.48 29.28
C ARG A 48 -0.05 -7.00 29.37
N GLN A 49 0.66 -6.98 28.25
CA GLN A 49 2.12 -7.01 28.25
C GLN A 49 2.64 -5.66 27.78
N GLU A 50 2.77 -4.80 28.78
CA GLU A 50 3.60 -3.61 28.77
C GLU A 50 5.06 -3.96 28.41
N LYS A 51 5.66 -3.14 27.53
CA LYS A 51 7.11 -2.99 27.28
C LYS A 51 7.87 -4.09 26.53
N ARG A 52 8.39 -3.65 25.37
CA ARG A 52 9.70 -3.98 24.74
C ARG A 52 9.87 -5.40 24.18
N SER A 53 9.69 -5.50 22.86
CA SER A 53 10.82 -5.77 21.95
C SER A 53 10.35 -5.60 20.50
N SER A 54 10.99 -4.69 19.76
CA SER A 54 10.99 -4.71 18.30
C SER A 54 11.88 -5.87 17.81
N GLY A 55 11.59 -7.07 18.29
CA GLY A 55 12.33 -8.28 17.97
C GLY A 55 11.72 -8.90 16.73
N PHE A 56 12.44 -8.80 15.61
CA PHE A 56 12.36 -9.76 14.51
C PHE A 56 10.95 -10.01 13.95
N ILE A 57 10.49 -9.12 13.08
CA ILE A 57 9.64 -9.56 11.97
C ILE A 57 10.50 -10.48 11.10
N SER A 58 10.38 -11.79 11.31
CA SER A 58 10.99 -12.79 10.43
C SER A 58 10.30 -12.73 9.06
N GLU A 59 11.09 -12.92 8.00
CA GLU A 59 10.54 -13.02 6.65
C GLU A 59 9.55 -14.19 6.61
N LEU A 60 8.31 -13.90 6.18
CA LEU A 60 7.25 -14.91 6.11
C LEU A 60 7.56 -15.92 5.00
N PRO A 61 7.16 -17.19 5.17
CA PRO A 61 7.33 -18.19 4.13
C PRO A 61 6.67 -17.71 2.84
N SER A 62 7.43 -17.71 1.74
CA SER A 62 6.92 -17.44 0.41
C SER A 62 6.52 -18.75 -0.25
N GLU A 63 5.22 -18.94 -0.45
CA GLU A 63 4.65 -20.12 -1.14
C GLU A 63 4.82 -20.05 -2.67
N GLU A 64 5.52 -19.04 -3.19
CA GLU A 64 5.76 -18.89 -4.63
C GLU A 64 6.84 -19.86 -5.09
N GLY A 65 6.45 -20.94 -5.79
CA GLY A 65 7.40 -21.94 -6.31
C GLY A 65 8.45 -21.39 -7.29
N ARG A 66 8.26 -20.19 -7.84
CA ARG A 66 9.27 -19.46 -8.61
C ARG A 66 9.17 -17.96 -8.34
N ARG A 67 10.33 -17.30 -8.23
CA ARG A 67 10.39 -15.86 -8.06
C ARG A 67 9.98 -15.13 -9.34
N LEU A 68 9.34 -13.98 -9.19
CA LEU A 68 9.02 -13.11 -10.32
C LEU A 68 10.31 -12.67 -11.05
N GLU A 69 10.33 -12.87 -12.37
CA GLU A 69 11.45 -12.45 -13.22
C GLU A 69 11.38 -10.96 -13.51
N HIS A 70 12.53 -10.28 -13.45
CA HIS A 70 12.63 -8.85 -13.72
C HIS A 70 13.58 -8.57 -14.89
N PHE A 71 13.12 -8.83 -16.12
CA PHE A 71 13.89 -8.63 -17.35
C PHE A 71 14.37 -7.19 -17.59
N THR A 72 13.68 -6.20 -17.02
CA THR A 72 14.07 -4.77 -17.10
C THR A 72 15.42 -4.48 -16.44
N LYS A 73 15.90 -5.35 -15.54
CA LYS A 73 17.22 -5.24 -14.93
C LYS A 73 18.36 -5.46 -15.92
N LEU A 74 18.14 -6.28 -16.95
CA LEU A 74 19.13 -6.63 -17.98
C LEU A 74 19.23 -5.59 -19.10
N ARG A 75 18.35 -4.58 -19.10
CA ARG A 75 18.36 -3.53 -20.13
C ARG A 75 19.59 -2.64 -19.98
N PRO A 76 20.20 -2.17 -21.08
CA PRO A 76 21.25 -1.17 -21.04
C PRO A 76 20.84 0.05 -20.22
N LYS A 77 21.72 0.50 -19.31
CA LYS A 77 21.46 1.66 -18.46
C LYS A 77 22.06 2.93 -19.07
N ARG A 78 21.31 4.02 -19.03
CA ARG A 78 21.80 5.35 -19.41
C ARG A 78 22.43 6.04 -18.21
N ASN A 79 23.66 6.53 -18.35
CA ASN A 79 24.32 7.36 -17.34
C ASN A 79 23.63 8.73 -17.26
N LYS A 80 23.08 9.07 -16.08
CA LYS A 80 22.46 10.38 -15.82
C LYS A 80 23.48 11.31 -15.18
N LYS A 81 23.56 12.55 -15.67
CA LYS A 81 24.47 13.59 -15.14
C LYS A 81 24.00 14.19 -13.81
N GLN A 82 22.72 14.05 -13.47
CA GLN A 82 22.11 14.56 -12.24
C GLN A 82 21.13 13.54 -11.69
N GLN A 83 21.08 13.41 -10.36
CA GLN A 83 20.13 12.54 -9.67
C GLN A 83 18.77 13.20 -9.52
N PRO A 84 17.67 12.43 -9.39
CA PRO A 84 16.34 12.99 -9.15
C PRO A 84 16.31 13.78 -7.84
N THR A 85 15.77 15.01 -7.88
CA THR A 85 15.53 15.88 -6.70
C THR A 85 14.20 15.58 -6.03
#